data_AF-A0A916GT13-F1
#
_entry.id   AF-A0A916GT13-F1
#
_cell.length_a   1.000
_cell.length_b   1.000
_cell.length_c   1.000
_cell.angle_alpha   90.00
_cell.angle_beta   90.00
_cell.angle_gamma   90.00
#
_symmetry.space_group_name_H-M   'P 1'
#
loop_
_entity.id
_entity.type
_entity.pdbx_description
1 polymer ?
#
loop_
_entity_poly.entity_id
_entity_poly.type
_entity_poly.pdbx_seq_one_letter_code
_entity_poly.pdbx_strand_id
1 'polypeptide(L)'
;MSVTLFYITAVAILLFAILSVTTRRILRAAVYLLFVLIGTAAIYFLLRYNFLAALQLTLYAGGIIVLIIFSIMLTSQMNNQLEKPNDLQVVLASITSVVGVGLVLFVILNHSTFITQYSEKIYHVKEVALSLISYQKNGYALPFEVISVLLLAAMVAAIIMAKRELKNKEQ
;
A
#
# COMPACT_ATOMS: atom_id res chain seq x y z
N MET A 1 3.47 -18.16 -17.53
CA MET A 1 3.51 -17.65 -16.15
C MET A 1 3.85 -18.79 -15.22
N SER A 2 4.95 -18.73 -14.47
CA SER A 2 5.29 -19.80 -13.53
C SER A 2 4.37 -19.71 -12.31
N VAL A 3 3.30 -20.49 -12.29
CA VAL A 3 2.32 -20.55 -11.18
C VAL A 3 3.02 -20.76 -9.83
N THR A 4 4.15 -21.48 -9.83
CA THR A 4 5.04 -21.65 -8.68
C THR A 4 5.57 -20.33 -8.12
N LEU A 5 6.04 -19.42 -8.99
CA LEU A 5 6.59 -18.13 -8.55
C LEU A 5 5.50 -17.26 -7.92
N PHE A 6 4.28 -17.29 -8.48
CA PHE A 6 3.13 -16.60 -7.89
C PHE A 6 2.84 -17.10 -6.48
N TYR A 7 2.74 -18.42 -6.26
CA TYR A 7 2.46 -18.96 -4.93
C TYR A 7 3.58 -18.69 -3.92
N ILE A 8 4.85 -18.78 -4.35
CA ILE A 8 5.99 -18.44 -3.48
C ILE A 8 5.92 -16.98 -3.04
N THR A 9 5.71 -16.06 -3.99
CA THR A 9 5.58 -14.63 -3.68
C THR A 9 4.36 -14.35 -2.81
N ALA A 10 3.22 -14.99 -3.06
CA ALA A 10 2.00 -14.82 -2.27
C ALA A 10 2.18 -15.28 -0.81
N VAL A 11 2.78 -16.45 -0.60
CA VAL A 11 3.09 -16.95 0.76
C VAL A 11 4.08 -16.04 1.46
N ALA A 12 5.11 -15.55 0.76
CA ALA A 12 6.07 -14.60 1.32
C ALA A 12 5.38 -13.30 1.76
N ILE A 13 4.48 -12.73 0.94
CA ILE A 13 3.70 -11.53 1.29
C ILE A 13 2.85 -11.77 2.53
N LEU A 14 2.12 -12.89 2.60
CA LEU A 14 1.29 -13.21 3.76
C LEU A 14 2.12 -13.32 5.04
N LEU A 15 3.26 -14.01 4.96
CA LEU A 15 4.19 -14.13 6.08
C LEU A 15 4.67 -12.74 6.55
N PHE A 16 5.18 -11.90 5.65
CA PHE A 16 5.66 -10.56 6.02
C PHE A 16 4.52 -9.64 6.50
N ALA A 17 3.31 -9.78 5.99
CA ALA A 17 2.14 -9.02 6.45
C ALA A 17 1.79 -9.38 7.90
N ILE A 18 1.74 -10.68 8.23
CA ILE A 18 1.50 -11.15 9.60
C ILE A 18 2.62 -10.68 10.53
N LEU A 19 3.88 -10.79 10.09
CA LEU A 19 5.03 -10.33 10.88
C LEU A 19 4.99 -8.82 11.10
N SER A 20 4.56 -8.03 10.12
CA SER A 20 4.45 -6.57 10.23
C SER A 20 3.45 -6.16 11.32
N VAL A 21 2.28 -6.80 11.38
CA VAL A 21 1.23 -6.47 12.36
C VAL A 21 1.52 -7.07 13.75
N THR A 22 2.15 -8.24 13.82
CA THR A 22 2.41 -8.92 15.11
C THR A 22 3.61 -8.32 15.86
N THR A 23 4.48 -7.62 15.16
CA THR A 23 5.73 -7.09 15.73
C THR A 23 5.48 -5.87 16.62
N ARG A 24 5.99 -5.91 17.85
CA ARG A 24 5.88 -4.79 18.82
C ARG A 24 6.86 -3.64 18.61
N ARG A 25 7.90 -3.86 17.80
CA ARG A 25 8.91 -2.85 17.47
C ARG A 25 8.52 -2.16 16.17
N ILE A 26 8.13 -0.89 16.27
CA ILE A 26 7.60 -0.10 15.14
C ILE A 26 8.55 -0.09 13.94
N LEU A 27 9.86 0.06 14.17
CA LEU A 27 10.86 0.02 13.08
C LEU A 27 10.87 -1.33 12.36
N ARG A 28 10.81 -2.45 13.11
CA ARG A 28 10.81 -3.79 12.52
C ARG A 28 9.50 -4.06 11.77
N ALA A 29 8.37 -3.59 12.30
CA ALA A 29 7.09 -3.64 11.61
C ALA A 29 7.12 -2.91 10.26
N ALA A 30 7.72 -1.72 10.21
CA ALA A 30 7.87 -0.94 8.98
C ALA A 30 8.80 -1.63 7.95
N VAL A 31 9.87 -2.27 8.39
CA VAL A 31 10.75 -3.06 7.50
C VAL A 31 10.01 -4.27 6.93
N TYR A 32 9.21 -5.00 7.73
CA TYR A 32 8.38 -6.09 7.20
C TYR A 32 7.33 -5.60 6.21
N LEU A 33 6.76 -4.42 6.44
CA LEU A 33 5.84 -3.78 5.48
C LEU A 33 6.54 -3.45 4.15
N LEU A 34 7.80 -3.00 4.18
CA LEU A 34 8.59 -2.80 2.97
C LEU A 34 8.70 -4.08 2.14
N PHE A 35 8.95 -5.24 2.76
CA PHE A 35 8.97 -6.53 2.06
C PHE A 35 7.61 -6.90 1.46
N VAL A 36 6.50 -6.59 2.14
CA VAL A 36 5.14 -6.75 1.58
C VAL A 36 4.98 -5.91 0.31
N LEU A 37 5.38 -4.63 0.34
CA LEU A 37 5.24 -3.72 -0.81
C LEU A 37 6.10 -4.12 -2.01
N ILE A 38 7.31 -4.65 -1.77
CA ILE A 38 8.16 -5.22 -2.82
C ILE A 38 7.55 -6.52 -3.36
N GLY A 39 7.02 -7.38 -2.49
CA GLY A 39 6.33 -8.60 -2.89
C GLY A 39 5.11 -8.30 -3.77
N THR A 40 4.30 -7.29 -3.44
CA THR A 40 3.17 -6.89 -4.30
C THR A 40 3.62 -6.35 -5.64
N ALA A 41 4.76 -5.64 -5.71
CA ALA A 41 5.35 -5.22 -6.99
C ALA A 41 5.77 -6.43 -7.83
N ALA A 42 6.30 -7.49 -7.21
CA ALA A 42 6.62 -8.74 -7.89
C ALA A 42 5.36 -9.43 -8.46
N ILE A 43 4.22 -9.40 -7.75
CA ILE A 43 2.93 -9.85 -8.28
C ILE A 43 2.50 -9.00 -9.49
N TYR A 44 2.68 -7.68 -9.46
CA TYR A 44 2.37 -6.84 -10.61
C TYR A 44 3.25 -7.13 -11.82
N PHE A 45 4.54 -7.42 -11.62
CA PHE A 45 5.43 -7.87 -12.71
C PHE A 45 4.99 -9.21 -13.28
N LEU A 46 4.58 -10.16 -12.41
CA LEU A 46 4.01 -11.43 -12.86
C LEU A 46 2.80 -11.16 -13.75
N LEU A 47 1.85 -10.33 -13.32
CA LEU A 47 0.65 -9.96 -14.10
C LEU A 47 0.92 -9.06 -15.33
N ARG A 48 2.19 -8.83 -15.70
CA ARG A 48 2.62 -7.93 -16.80
C ARG A 48 2.17 -6.47 -16.65
N TYR A 49 1.83 -6.03 -15.44
CA TYR A 49 1.48 -4.64 -15.15
C TYR A 49 2.73 -3.82 -14.81
N ASN A 50 3.61 -3.67 -15.80
CA ASN A 50 4.94 -3.05 -15.63
C ASN A 50 4.87 -1.61 -15.10
N PHE A 51 3.91 -0.80 -15.59
CA PHE A 51 3.73 0.57 -15.11
C PHE A 51 3.33 0.61 -13.63
N LEU A 52 2.37 -0.23 -13.22
CA LEU A 52 1.90 -0.28 -11.84
C LEU A 52 2.97 -0.84 -10.90
N ALA A 53 3.74 -1.84 -11.35
CA ALA A 53 4.89 -2.37 -10.62
C ALA A 53 5.97 -1.29 -10.38
N ALA A 54 6.26 -0.47 -11.40
CA ALA A 54 7.19 0.65 -11.26
C ALA A 54 6.68 1.70 -10.26
N LEU A 55 5.41 2.08 -10.34
CA LEU A 55 4.80 3.00 -9.37
C LEU A 55 4.82 2.45 -7.95
N GLN A 56 4.57 1.15 -7.77
CA GLN A 56 4.64 0.48 -6.48
C GLN A 56 6.05 0.59 -5.86
N LEU A 57 7.09 0.38 -6.68
CA LEU A 57 8.47 0.49 -6.22
C LEU A 57 8.88 1.94 -5.96
N THR A 58 8.56 2.88 -6.85
CA THR A 58 9.00 4.28 -6.72
C THR A 58 8.22 5.03 -5.64
N LEU A 59 6.89 4.94 -5.62
CA LEU A 59 6.05 5.75 -4.72
C LEU A 59 5.88 5.09 -3.36
N TYR A 60 5.50 3.81 -3.31
CA TYR A 60 5.19 3.14 -2.04
C TYR A 60 6.45 2.62 -1.35
N ALA A 61 7.23 1.78 -2.01
CA ALA A 61 8.44 1.21 -1.42
C ALA A 61 9.62 2.20 -1.38
N GLY A 62 9.67 3.17 -2.30
CA GLY A 62 10.75 4.14 -2.41
C GLY A 62 10.49 5.46 -1.67
N GLY A 63 9.26 5.97 -1.74
CA GLY A 63 8.90 7.24 -1.12
C GLY A 63 8.25 7.07 0.25
N ILE A 64 7.01 6.59 0.25
CA ILE A 64 6.13 6.58 1.43
C ILE A 64 6.74 5.79 2.58
N ILE A 65 7.16 4.54 2.35
CA ILE A 65 7.70 3.71 3.43
C ILE A 65 9.04 4.23 3.95
N VAL A 66 9.87 4.82 3.07
CA VAL A 66 11.17 5.39 3.46
C VAL A 66 10.95 6.63 4.33
N LEU A 67 10.01 7.51 3.98
CA LEU A 67 9.63 8.65 4.81
C LEU A 67 9.06 8.20 6.17
N ILE A 68 8.24 7.15 6.19
CA ILE A 68 7.72 6.56 7.44
C ILE A 68 8.86 6.02 8.30
N ILE A 69 9.78 5.24 7.73
CA ILE A 69 10.93 4.70 8.46
C ILE A 69 11.81 5.82 9.02
N PHE A 70 12.11 6.85 8.21
CA PHE A 70 12.89 8.00 8.65
C PHE A 70 12.20 8.77 9.77
N SER A 71 10.89 9.02 9.64
CA SER A 71 10.07 9.68 10.66
C SER A 71 10.04 8.90 11.98
N ILE A 72 9.90 7.56 11.91
CA ILE A 72 9.98 6.67 13.07
C ILE A 72 11.37 6.76 13.70
N MET A 73 12.45 6.70 12.90
CA MET A 73 13.82 6.79 13.43
C MET A 73 14.10 8.13 14.12
N LEU A 74 13.61 9.24 13.57
CA LEU A 74 13.79 10.57 14.15
C LEU A 74 12.98 10.75 15.45
N THR A 75 11.80 10.14 15.53
CA THR A 75 10.90 10.21 16.70
C THR A 75 11.26 9.19 17.78
N SER A 76 11.95 8.10 17.41
CA SER A 76 12.24 6.96 18.29
C SER A 76 13.35 7.27 19.29
N GLN A 77 13.09 8.16 20.25
CA GLN A 77 13.92 8.33 21.46
C GLN A 77 13.58 7.36 22.58
N MET A 78 12.58 6.49 22.43
CA MET A 78 12.28 5.49 23.44
C MET A 78 11.98 4.16 22.76
N ASN A 79 12.69 3.13 23.18
CA ASN A 79 12.45 1.71 22.94
C ASN A 79 11.08 1.30 23.56
N ASN A 80 10.02 2.01 23.21
CA ASN A 80 8.66 1.73 23.66
C ASN A 80 8.18 0.58 22.80
N GLN A 81 8.31 -0.63 23.35
CA GLN A 81 7.45 -1.71 22.91
C GLN A 81 6.02 -1.20 23.03
N LEU A 82 5.23 -1.36 21.97
CA LEU A 82 3.80 -1.07 22.05
C LEU A 82 3.21 -1.80 23.27
N GLU A 83 2.35 -1.10 24.01
CA GLU A 83 1.66 -1.66 25.17
C GLU A 83 0.98 -2.98 24.80
N LYS A 84 0.99 -3.94 25.73
CA LYS A 84 0.37 -5.24 25.46
C LYS A 84 -1.14 -5.00 25.29
N PRO A 85 -1.73 -5.38 24.15
CA PRO A 85 -3.17 -5.26 23.98
C PRO A 85 -3.89 -6.14 25.00
N ASN A 86 -5.05 -5.67 25.46
CA ASN A 86 -5.87 -6.45 26.38
C ASN A 86 -6.35 -7.75 25.70
N ASP A 87 -6.46 -8.85 26.43
CA ASP A 87 -6.81 -10.15 25.86
C ASP A 87 -8.19 -10.09 25.17
N LEU A 88 -9.12 -9.29 25.70
CA LEU A 88 -10.42 -9.04 25.09
C LEU A 88 -10.32 -8.30 23.73
N GLN A 89 -9.37 -7.37 23.58
CA GLN A 89 -9.13 -6.67 22.31
C GLN A 89 -8.53 -7.62 21.26
N VAL A 90 -7.64 -8.52 21.66
CA VAL A 90 -7.06 -9.53 20.77
C VAL A 90 -8.14 -10.50 20.29
N VAL A 91 -9.02 -10.95 21.18
CA VAL A 91 -10.15 -11.82 20.83
C VAL A 91 -11.11 -11.12 19.87
N LEU A 92 -11.49 -9.87 20.15
CA LEU A 92 -12.36 -9.08 19.26
C LEU A 92 -11.72 -8.85 17.88
N ALA A 93 -10.43 -8.53 17.84
CA ALA A 93 -9.69 -8.34 16.58
C ALA A 93 -9.62 -9.65 15.78
N SER A 94 -9.41 -10.78 16.45
CA SER A 94 -9.38 -12.11 15.82
C SER A 94 -10.74 -12.48 15.24
N ILE A 95 -11.84 -12.33 16.01
CA ILE A 95 -13.20 -12.58 15.54
C ILE A 95 -13.52 -11.71 14.31
N THR A 96 -13.22 -10.42 14.38
CA THR A 96 -13.47 -9.47 13.28
C THR A 96 -12.67 -9.85 12.04
N SER A 97 -11.41 -10.27 12.20
CA SER A 97 -10.56 -10.73 11.08
C SER A 97 -11.12 -12.01 10.45
N VAL A 98 -11.54 -12.99 11.25
CA VAL A 98 -12.12 -14.26 10.76
C VAL A 98 -13.44 -14.01 10.02
N VAL A 99 -14.33 -13.18 10.57
CA VAL A 99 -15.58 -12.79 9.90
C VAL A 99 -15.28 -12.05 8.60
N GLY A 100 -14.31 -11.14 8.59
CA GLY A 100 -13.90 -10.42 7.37
C GLY A 100 -13.38 -11.37 6.28
N VAL A 101 -12.51 -12.32 6.62
CA VAL A 101 -12.02 -13.34 5.68
C VAL A 101 -13.16 -14.23 5.20
N GLY A 102 -14.05 -14.64 6.10
CA GLY A 102 -15.23 -15.44 5.76
C GLY A 102 -16.17 -14.73 4.79
N LEU A 103 -16.43 -13.44 4.99
CA LEU A 103 -17.23 -12.62 4.08
C LEU A 103 -16.57 -12.48 2.70
N VAL A 104 -15.26 -12.20 2.66
CA VAL A 104 -14.52 -12.11 1.39
C VAL A 104 -14.58 -13.43 0.63
N LEU A 105 -14.33 -14.56 1.30
CA LEU A 105 -14.43 -15.89 0.69
C LEU A 105 -15.84 -16.21 0.22
N PHE A 106 -16.86 -15.89 1.02
CA PHE A 106 -18.26 -16.08 0.67
C PHE A 106 -18.61 -15.29 -0.60
N VAL A 107 -18.22 -14.02 -0.70
CA VAL A 107 -18.49 -13.20 -1.89
C VAL A 107 -17.79 -13.79 -3.12
N ILE A 108 -16.51 -14.17 -3.01
CA ILE A 108 -15.74 -14.74 -4.12
C ILE A 108 -16.37 -16.05 -4.63
N LEU A 109 -16.77 -16.95 -3.72
CA LEU A 109 -17.34 -18.24 -4.09
C LEU A 109 -18.75 -18.13 -4.69
N ASN A 110 -19.57 -17.20 -4.20
CA ASN A 110 -20.95 -17.03 -4.69
C ASN A 110 -21.05 -16.17 -5.96
N HIS A 111 -20.10 -15.27 -6.22
CA HIS A 111 -20.09 -14.39 -7.39
C HIS A 111 -18.94 -14.71 -8.37
N SER A 112 -18.65 -16.00 -8.58
CA SER A 112 -17.50 -16.46 -9.38
C SER A 112 -17.59 -16.16 -10.89
N THR A 113 -18.53 -15.33 -11.34
CA THR A 113 -18.68 -14.90 -12.75
C THR A 113 -17.60 -13.92 -13.23
N PHE A 114 -16.60 -13.60 -12.40
CA PHE A 114 -15.49 -12.70 -12.78
C PHE A 114 -14.41 -13.34 -13.67
N ILE A 115 -14.55 -14.61 -14.09
CA ILE A 115 -13.71 -15.17 -15.17
C ILE A 115 -14.30 -14.71 -16.52
N THR A 116 -14.36 -13.40 -16.76
CA THR A 116 -14.47 -12.88 -18.11
C THR A 116 -13.17 -13.20 -18.83
N GLN A 117 -13.26 -13.81 -20.01
CA GLN A 117 -12.15 -14.14 -20.90
C GLN A 117 -10.92 -13.26 -20.67
N TYR A 118 -9.88 -13.82 -20.03
CA TYR A 118 -8.60 -13.17 -19.90
C TYR A 118 -7.99 -13.07 -21.30
N SER A 119 -8.36 -12.03 -22.04
CA SER A 119 -7.59 -11.60 -23.19
C SER A 119 -6.33 -10.99 -22.62
N GLU A 120 -5.17 -11.57 -22.93
CA GLU A 120 -3.85 -11.04 -22.57
C GLU A 120 -3.64 -9.70 -23.29
N LYS A 121 -4.33 -8.65 -22.83
CA LYS A 121 -4.19 -7.30 -23.37
C LYS A 121 -2.95 -6.71 -22.74
N ILE A 122 -1.87 -6.70 -23.50
CA ILE A 122 -0.61 -6.08 -23.10
C ILE A 122 -0.82 -4.56 -23.19
N TYR A 123 -1.02 -3.92 -22.05
CA TYR A 123 -1.10 -2.47 -21.99
C TYR A 123 0.30 -1.88 -22.05
N HIS A 124 0.61 -1.22 -23.17
CA HIS A 124 1.84 -0.44 -23.27
C HIS A 124 1.75 0.82 -22.40
N VAL A 125 2.88 1.25 -21.81
CA VAL A 125 2.95 2.46 -20.97
C VAL A 125 2.40 3.68 -21.71
N LYS A 126 2.59 3.75 -23.02
CA LYS A 126 2.04 4.81 -23.89
C LYS A 126 0.51 4.88 -23.84
N GLU A 127 -0.18 3.76 -23.82
CA GLU A 127 -1.66 3.72 -23.76
C GLU A 127 -2.17 4.20 -22.41
N VAL A 128 -1.48 3.83 -21.32
CA VAL A 128 -1.79 4.32 -19.97
C VAL A 128 -1.60 5.84 -19.92
N ALA A 129 -0.48 6.36 -20.43
CA ALA A 129 -0.20 7.79 -20.47
C ALA A 129 -1.23 8.58 -21.29
N LEU A 130 -1.61 8.08 -22.48
CA LEU A 130 -2.65 8.70 -23.31
C LEU A 130 -4.02 8.67 -22.63
N SER A 131 -4.33 7.60 -21.90
CA SER A 131 -5.58 7.50 -21.15
C SER A 131 -5.65 8.51 -20.00
N LEU A 132 -4.51 8.85 -19.38
CA LEU A 132 -4.44 9.84 -18.29
C LEU A 132 -4.66 11.28 -18.75
N ILE A 133 -4.37 11.61 -20.01
CA ILE A 133 -4.46 12.98 -20.55
C ILE A 133 -5.71 13.15 -21.44
N SER A 134 -6.39 12.05 -21.81
CA SER A 134 -7.59 12.09 -22.64
C SER A 134 -8.82 12.58 -21.87
N TYR A 135 -9.62 13.45 -22.51
CA TYR A 135 -10.92 13.94 -22.03
C TYR A 135 -12.10 13.12 -22.58
N GLN A 136 -11.85 12.03 -23.29
CA GLN A 136 -12.90 11.18 -23.87
C GLN A 136 -13.65 10.41 -22.77
N LYS A 137 -14.77 9.74 -23.12
CA LYS A 137 -15.65 9.02 -22.18
C LYS A 137 -14.96 7.99 -21.26
N ASN A 138 -13.80 7.46 -21.67
CA ASN A 138 -12.97 6.53 -20.88
C ASN A 138 -11.59 7.10 -20.53
N GLY A 139 -11.41 8.41 -20.68
CA GLY A 139 -10.20 9.12 -20.30
C GLY A 139 -10.21 9.54 -18.83
N TYR A 140 -9.02 9.71 -18.27
CA TYR A 140 -8.80 9.99 -16.84
C TYR A 140 -8.22 11.40 -16.59
N ALA A 141 -8.37 12.32 -17.55
CA ALA A 141 -7.87 13.70 -17.42
C ALA A 141 -8.43 14.43 -16.19
N LEU A 142 -9.74 14.31 -15.94
CA LEU A 142 -10.37 14.96 -14.78
C LEU A 142 -9.87 14.39 -13.44
N PRO A 143 -9.87 13.06 -13.19
CA PRO A 143 -9.22 12.49 -12.01
C PRO A 143 -7.75 12.89 -11.85
N PHE A 144 -6.99 12.96 -12.96
CA PHE A 144 -5.59 13.38 -12.94
C PHE A 144 -5.42 14.82 -12.45
N GLU A 145 -6.27 15.74 -12.92
CA GLU A 145 -6.28 17.13 -12.47
C GLU A 145 -6.64 17.25 -10.98
N VAL A 146 -7.68 16.53 -10.54
CA VAL A 146 -8.09 16.51 -9.13
C VAL A 146 -6.97 15.98 -8.22
N ILE A 147 -6.26 14.92 -8.62
CA ILE A 147 -5.12 14.39 -7.87
C ILE A 147 -3.97 15.41 -7.84
N SER A 148 -3.76 16.16 -8.92
CA SER A 148 -2.72 17.19 -8.99
C SER A 148 -2.98 18.33 -8.00
N VAL A 149 -4.24 18.81 -7.92
CA VAL A 149 -4.67 19.81 -6.93
C VAL A 149 -4.59 19.25 -5.51
N LEU A 150 -4.97 17.99 -5.30
CA LEU A 150 -4.85 17.31 -4.01
C LEU A 150 -3.40 17.25 -3.53
N LEU A 151 -2.45 16.90 -4.40
CA LEU A 151 -1.03 16.86 -4.08
C LEU A 151 -0.46 18.26 -3.78
N LEU A 152 -0.89 19.28 -4.54
CA LEU A 152 -0.55 20.67 -4.25
C LEU A 152 -1.04 21.08 -2.86
N ALA A 153 -2.30 20.79 -2.53
CA ALA A 153 -2.89 21.09 -1.23
C ALA A 153 -2.17 20.34 -0.09
N ALA A 154 -1.84 19.05 -0.27
CA ALA A 154 -1.11 18.26 0.69
C ALA A 154 0.30 18.82 0.95
N MET A 155 1.01 19.26 -0.09
CA MET A 155 2.33 19.89 0.04
C MET A 155 2.25 21.22 0.81
N VAL A 156 1.29 22.08 0.48
CA VAL A 156 1.08 23.36 1.18
C VAL A 156 0.75 23.11 2.66
N ALA A 157 -0.13 22.15 2.96
CA ALA A 157 -0.49 21.77 4.33
C ALA A 157 0.73 21.26 5.12
N ALA A 158 1.55 20.39 4.53
CA ALA A 158 2.78 19.89 5.15
C ALA A 158 3.78 21.01 5.46
N ILE A 159 3.97 21.96 4.54
CA ILE A 159 4.89 23.10 4.72
C ILE A 159 4.40 24.02 5.84
N ILE A 160 3.10 24.34 5.88
CA ILE A 160 2.52 25.21 6.92
C ILE A 160 2.67 24.55 8.30
N MET A 161 2.40 23.25 8.41
CA MET A 161 2.55 22.51 9.67
C MET A 161 3.99 22.54 10.17
N ALA A 162 4.96 22.21 9.29
CA ALA A 162 6.37 22.22 9.64
C ALA A 162 6.88 23.60 10.06
N LYS A 163 6.40 24.69 9.42
CA LYS A 163 6.77 26.06 9.79
C LYS A 163 6.18 26.51 11.12
N ARG A 164 4.96 26.09 11.46
CA ARG A 164 4.30 26.50 12.71
C ARG A 164 5.04 25.98 13.94
N GLU A 165 5.59 24.78 13.88
CA GLU A 165 6.38 24.22 14.98
C GLU A 165 7.68 24.99 15.25
N LEU A 166 8.30 25.58 14.22
CA LEU A 166 9.50 26.40 14.39
C LEU A 166 9.18 27.71 15.13
N LYS A 167 8.08 28.39 14.75
CA LYS A 167 7.67 29.65 15.38
C LYS A 167 7.27 29.50 16.85
N ASN A 168 6.67 28.38 17.24
CA ASN A 168 6.30 28.10 18.63
C ASN A 168 7.50 27.74 19.52
N LYS A 169 8.67 27.42 18.97
CA LYS A 169 9.90 27.15 19.74
C LYS A 169 10.75 28.40 19.99
N GLU A 170 10.50 29.49 19.25
CA GLU A 170 11.18 30.78 19.40
C GLU A 170 10.45 31.77 20.34
N GLN A 171 9.27 31.39 20.85
CA GLN A 171 8.52 32.10 21.89
C GLN A 171 8.62 31.37 23.23
#